data_AF-A0A4Q5UK26-F1
#
_entry.id   AF-A0A4Q5UK26-F1
#
_cell.length_a   1.000
_cell.length_b   1.000
_cell.length_c   1.000
_cell.angle_alpha   90.00
_cell.angle_beta   90.00
_cell.angle_gamma   90.00
#
_symmetry.space_group_name_H-M   'P 1'
#
loop_
_entity.id
_entity.type
_entity.pdbx_description
1 polymer ?
#
loop_
_entity_poly.entity_id
_entity_poly.type
_entity_poly.pdbx_seq_one_letter_code
_entity_poly.pdbx_strand_id
1 'polypeptide(L)'
;MTIRFNAKAGIATALMIGSAVCTAQTKDARQEKPGINLFYMDKKVKPSDDFFRYVNGKWVDETEIPSDKTRWGSFDELRETTNNDALAILKEAAANKSLKSSSDQGKAANLYRTIMDTVARNKAGITPLKPYLTKINAVKDVKSLQALLTEMEPEGGLGFMGAGVGVDAKDSNRHVVSVGPGSLGLPDRDYYVSDDADSKEKREKYVLHVAKMLKFLGYKDKEAGEQAKKILALETAMAQPRLDRVERRDRRKSYNPMTVAELQKLMPSFDWNKYFTGIGFKKVDTVIVTQPKDMTALDGLLKQNKVEDWKAYMRWTLLNKSTGLLSTDIETANWDFYSKTLRGALKEESRDKNALQTINGT
;
A
#
# COMPACT_ATOMS: atom_id res chain seq x y z
N MET A 1 12.15 -94.01 -27.46
CA MET A 1 12.57 -94.80 -28.63
C MET A 1 12.63 -93.86 -29.82
N THR A 2 13.82 -93.76 -30.41
CA THR A 2 14.15 -92.97 -31.59
C THR A 2 13.14 -93.22 -32.70
N ILE A 3 12.70 -92.17 -33.42
CA ILE A 3 12.69 -92.15 -34.89
C ILE A 3 12.76 -90.68 -35.34
N ARG A 4 13.76 -90.45 -36.18
CA ARG A 4 14.05 -89.23 -36.92
C ARG A 4 13.14 -89.17 -38.15
N PHE A 5 12.77 -87.97 -38.59
CA PHE A 5 12.84 -87.64 -40.01
C PHE A 5 13.34 -86.21 -40.20
N ASN A 6 14.28 -86.09 -41.13
CA ASN A 6 15.05 -84.90 -41.46
C ASN A 6 14.67 -84.56 -42.91
N ALA A 7 14.19 -83.35 -43.18
CA ALA A 7 14.19 -82.77 -44.52
C ALA A 7 14.23 -81.25 -44.42
N LYS A 8 15.25 -80.69 -45.07
CA LYS A 8 15.73 -79.31 -45.04
C LYS A 8 14.94 -78.40 -45.98
N ALA A 9 14.74 -77.15 -45.54
CA ALA A 9 14.97 -75.85 -46.24
C ALA A 9 14.14 -74.81 -45.47
N GLY A 10 14.58 -73.61 -45.10
CA GLY A 10 15.69 -72.79 -45.55
C GLY A 10 15.88 -71.62 -44.56
N ILE A 11 17.01 -70.93 -44.72
CA ILE A 11 17.67 -70.01 -43.79
C ILE A 11 16.92 -68.68 -43.64
N ALA A 12 16.81 -68.18 -42.40
CA ALA A 12 16.73 -66.74 -42.14
C ALA A 12 17.39 -66.40 -40.79
N THR A 13 18.45 -65.60 -40.90
CA THR A 13 19.35 -65.07 -39.87
C THR A 13 18.59 -64.28 -38.80
N ALA A 14 18.75 -64.66 -37.53
CA ALA A 14 18.25 -63.88 -36.39
C ALA A 14 19.15 -62.67 -36.14
N LEU A 15 18.67 -61.48 -36.52
CA LEU A 15 19.24 -60.20 -36.11
C LEU A 15 18.77 -59.89 -34.67
N MET A 16 19.70 -59.68 -33.75
CA MET A 16 19.41 -59.13 -32.43
C MET A 16 18.86 -57.71 -32.58
N ILE A 17 17.58 -57.50 -32.25
CA ILE A 17 17.00 -56.16 -32.09
C ILE A 17 17.08 -55.81 -30.62
N GLY A 18 18.00 -54.89 -30.29
CA GLY A 18 18.01 -54.21 -29.00
C GLY A 18 16.73 -53.39 -28.86
N SER A 19 15.94 -53.69 -27.83
CA SER A 19 14.79 -52.90 -27.43
C SER A 19 15.28 -51.60 -26.80
N ALA A 20 15.45 -50.58 -27.63
CA ALA A 20 15.50 -49.20 -27.17
C ALA A 20 14.13 -48.85 -26.60
N VAL A 21 14.03 -48.78 -25.27
CA VAL A 21 12.89 -48.17 -24.58
C VAL A 21 12.98 -46.67 -24.88
N CYS A 22 12.35 -46.27 -25.97
CA CYS A 22 12.11 -44.86 -26.26
C CYS A 22 11.03 -44.39 -25.30
N THR A 23 11.43 -43.83 -24.17
CA THR A 23 10.56 -42.98 -23.36
C THR A 23 10.20 -41.77 -24.22
N ALA A 24 9.10 -41.90 -24.95
CA ALA A 24 8.45 -40.76 -25.57
C ALA A 24 8.04 -39.82 -24.43
N GLN A 25 8.82 -38.77 -24.23
CA GLN A 25 8.31 -37.56 -23.60
C GLN A 25 7.12 -37.13 -24.45
N THR A 26 5.92 -37.43 -23.97
CA THR A 26 4.70 -36.73 -24.39
C THR A 26 4.96 -35.26 -24.07
N LYS A 27 5.44 -34.51 -25.06
CA LYS A 27 5.34 -33.06 -25.07
C LYS A 27 3.85 -32.80 -24.92
N ASP A 28 3.47 -32.32 -23.74
CA ASP A 28 2.14 -31.79 -23.52
C ASP A 28 1.86 -30.82 -24.67
N ALA A 29 0.84 -31.12 -25.47
CA ALA A 29 0.48 -30.28 -26.60
C ALA A 29 0.14 -28.92 -26.01
N ARG A 30 1.05 -27.95 -26.17
CA ARG A 30 0.86 -26.59 -25.67
C ARG A 30 -0.46 -26.11 -26.27
N GLN A 31 -1.49 -26.02 -25.43
CA GLN A 31 -2.80 -25.53 -25.82
C GLN A 31 -2.56 -24.19 -26.54
N GLU A 32 -2.87 -24.11 -27.83
CA GLU A 32 -2.79 -22.86 -28.56
C GLU A 32 -3.81 -21.92 -27.92
N LYS A 33 -3.31 -20.98 -27.10
CA LYS A 33 -4.13 -19.88 -26.60
C LYS A 33 -4.22 -18.86 -27.73
N PRO A 34 -5.38 -18.69 -28.37
CA PRO A 34 -5.50 -17.73 -29.46
C PRO A 34 -5.20 -16.33 -28.92
N GLY A 35 -4.50 -15.51 -29.72
CA GLY A 35 -4.16 -14.13 -29.33
C GLY A 35 -5.38 -13.23 -29.12
N ILE A 36 -6.54 -13.62 -29.66
CA ILE A 36 -7.84 -12.98 -29.43
C ILE A 36 -8.83 -14.06 -28.99
N ASN A 37 -9.45 -13.87 -27.84
CA ASN A 37 -10.52 -14.74 -27.36
C ASN A 37 -11.87 -14.29 -27.93
N LEU A 38 -12.33 -14.96 -28.99
CA LEU A 38 -13.59 -14.64 -29.66
C LEU A 38 -14.83 -15.11 -28.87
N PHE A 39 -14.65 -15.91 -27.80
CA PHE A 39 -15.76 -16.47 -27.02
C PHE A 39 -16.56 -15.39 -26.29
N TYR A 40 -15.89 -14.32 -25.82
CA TYR A 40 -16.52 -13.27 -25.03
C TYR A 40 -17.23 -12.18 -25.85
N MET A 41 -17.13 -12.26 -27.17
CA MET A 41 -17.72 -11.26 -28.07
C MET A 41 -19.24 -11.34 -28.09
N ASP A 42 -19.91 -10.19 -27.99
CA ASP A 42 -21.33 -10.07 -28.27
C ASP A 42 -21.55 -9.56 -29.71
N LYS A 43 -21.79 -10.50 -30.63
CA LYS A 43 -22.03 -10.19 -32.05
C LYS A 43 -23.40 -9.57 -32.32
N LYS A 44 -24.27 -9.41 -31.32
CA LYS A 44 -25.53 -8.67 -31.46
C LYS A 44 -25.32 -7.15 -31.42
N VAL A 45 -24.23 -6.69 -30.81
CA VAL A 45 -23.83 -5.28 -30.78
C VAL A 45 -22.97 -4.99 -31.99
N LYS A 46 -23.22 -3.88 -32.70
CA LYS A 46 -22.35 -3.47 -33.80
C LYS A 46 -21.06 -2.87 -33.24
N PRO A 47 -19.88 -3.22 -33.77
CA PRO A 47 -18.61 -2.66 -33.30
C PRO A 47 -18.50 -1.15 -33.46
N SER A 48 -19.24 -0.55 -34.40
CA SER A 48 -19.32 0.90 -34.61
C SER A 48 -20.07 1.65 -33.51
N ASP A 49 -20.97 0.96 -32.82
CA ASP A 49 -21.90 1.57 -31.87
C ASP A 49 -21.33 1.47 -30.46
N ASP A 50 -20.82 0.29 -30.09
CA ASP A 50 -20.11 0.06 -28.85
C ASP A 50 -19.09 -1.08 -29.03
N PHE A 51 -17.84 -0.70 -29.34
CA PHE A 51 -16.76 -1.67 -29.53
C PHE A 51 -16.43 -2.44 -28.25
N PHE A 52 -16.61 -1.84 -27.06
CA PHE A 52 -16.33 -2.51 -25.80
C PHE A 52 -17.32 -3.66 -25.56
N ARG A 53 -18.62 -3.42 -25.76
CA ARG A 53 -19.65 -4.46 -25.68
C ARG A 53 -19.51 -5.49 -26.79
N TYR A 54 -19.18 -5.09 -28.02
CA TYR A 54 -18.93 -6.05 -29.09
C TYR A 54 -17.82 -7.05 -28.74
N VAL A 55 -16.72 -6.59 -28.15
CA VAL A 55 -15.58 -7.44 -27.81
C VAL A 55 -15.79 -8.23 -26.49
N ASN A 56 -16.39 -7.60 -25.47
CA ASN A 56 -16.42 -8.12 -24.10
C ASN A 56 -17.82 -8.44 -23.57
N GLY A 57 -18.88 -8.26 -24.37
CA GLY A 57 -20.27 -8.24 -23.88
C GLY A 57 -20.65 -9.47 -23.08
N LYS A 58 -20.28 -10.67 -23.57
CA LYS A 58 -20.56 -11.91 -22.84
C LYS A 58 -19.79 -12.00 -21.52
N TRP A 59 -18.53 -11.55 -21.50
CA TRP A 59 -17.74 -11.53 -20.25
C TRP A 59 -18.37 -10.59 -19.22
N VAL A 60 -18.82 -9.41 -19.65
CA VAL A 60 -19.46 -8.42 -18.77
C VAL A 60 -20.77 -8.95 -18.18
N ASP A 61 -21.53 -9.72 -18.96
CA ASP A 61 -22.83 -10.24 -18.52
C ASP A 61 -22.70 -11.48 -17.61
N GLU A 62 -21.66 -12.29 -17.79
CA GLU A 62 -21.49 -13.57 -17.09
C GLU A 62 -20.50 -13.53 -15.92
N THR A 63 -19.60 -12.54 -15.87
CA THR A 63 -18.51 -12.53 -14.88
C THR A 63 -18.90 -11.80 -13.62
N GLU A 64 -18.90 -12.52 -12.50
CA GLU A 64 -19.07 -11.95 -11.17
C GLU A 64 -17.74 -11.38 -10.65
N ILE A 65 -17.81 -10.20 -10.01
CA ILE A 65 -16.67 -9.65 -9.27
C ILE A 65 -16.50 -10.49 -8.01
N PRO A 66 -15.33 -11.12 -7.78
CA PRO A 66 -15.11 -11.90 -6.56
C PRO A 66 -15.36 -11.05 -5.30
N SER A 67 -15.98 -11.64 -4.28
CA SER A 67 -16.44 -10.91 -3.09
C SER A 67 -15.33 -10.17 -2.31
N ASP A 68 -14.08 -10.59 -2.46
CA ASP A 68 -12.91 -9.96 -1.85
C ASP A 68 -12.29 -8.85 -2.72
N LYS A 69 -12.90 -8.53 -3.88
CA LYS A 69 -12.46 -7.52 -4.82
C LYS A 69 -13.52 -6.43 -5.00
N THR A 70 -13.07 -5.23 -5.37
CA THR A 70 -13.94 -4.09 -5.72
C THR A 70 -14.06 -3.87 -7.23
N ARG A 71 -13.22 -4.55 -8.01
CA ARG A 71 -13.25 -4.61 -9.46
C ARG A 71 -12.69 -5.95 -9.92
N TRP A 72 -13.03 -6.35 -11.13
CA TRP A 72 -12.48 -7.53 -11.76
C TRP A 72 -12.30 -7.29 -13.26
N GLY A 73 -11.31 -7.94 -13.86
CA GLY A 73 -10.94 -7.80 -15.26
C GLY A 73 -9.65 -8.54 -15.56
N SER A 74 -9.22 -8.54 -16.82
CA SER A 74 -8.04 -9.30 -17.28
C SER A 74 -6.74 -8.97 -16.52
N PHE A 75 -6.53 -7.72 -16.11
CA PHE A 75 -5.38 -7.34 -15.29
C PHE A 75 -5.47 -7.88 -13.86
N ASP A 76 -6.67 -7.97 -13.30
CA ASP A 76 -6.90 -8.52 -11.97
C ASP A 76 -6.76 -10.05 -11.99
N GLU A 77 -7.24 -10.72 -13.04
CA GLU A 77 -7.03 -12.16 -13.30
C GLU A 77 -5.54 -12.51 -13.42
N LEU A 78 -4.78 -11.72 -14.20
CA LEU A 78 -3.34 -11.90 -14.34
C LEU A 78 -2.63 -11.71 -13.00
N ARG A 79 -2.97 -10.64 -12.26
CA ARG A 79 -2.41 -10.36 -10.94
C ARG A 79 -2.71 -11.48 -9.96
N GLU A 80 -3.94 -11.97 -9.93
CA GLU A 80 -4.36 -13.08 -9.07
C GLU A 80 -3.57 -14.35 -9.39
N THR A 81 -3.40 -14.67 -10.68
CA THR A 81 -2.57 -15.80 -11.12
C THR A 81 -1.13 -15.67 -10.63
N THR A 82 -0.50 -14.51 -10.87
CA THR A 82 0.88 -14.24 -10.43
C THR A 82 1.01 -14.25 -8.91
N ASN A 83 0.03 -13.72 -8.18
CA ASN A 83 0.01 -13.74 -6.72
C ASN A 83 -0.04 -15.18 -6.20
N ASN A 84 -0.83 -16.05 -6.83
CA ASN A 84 -0.93 -17.46 -6.41
C ASN A 84 0.39 -18.20 -6.62
N ASP A 85 1.08 -17.98 -7.74
CA ASP A 85 2.40 -18.56 -8.02
C ASP A 85 3.45 -18.06 -7.00
N ALA A 86 3.51 -16.74 -6.79
CA ALA A 86 4.43 -16.13 -5.84
C ALA A 86 4.15 -16.58 -4.39
N LEU A 87 2.87 -16.72 -4.03
CA LEU A 87 2.47 -17.19 -2.70
C LEU A 87 2.85 -18.66 -2.49
N ALA A 88 2.77 -19.50 -3.53
CA ALA A 88 3.23 -20.89 -3.45
C ALA A 88 4.73 -20.96 -3.14
N ILE A 89 5.54 -20.17 -3.85
CA ILE A 89 7.00 -20.06 -3.62
C ILE A 89 7.28 -19.54 -2.20
N LEU A 90 6.56 -18.51 -1.76
CA LEU A 90 6.74 -17.94 -0.43
C LEU A 90 6.37 -18.94 0.68
N LYS A 91 5.30 -19.72 0.50
CA LYS A 91 4.88 -20.76 1.45
C LYS A 91 5.92 -21.89 1.52
N GLU A 92 6.49 -22.30 0.38
CA GLU A 92 7.58 -23.27 0.34
C GLU A 92 8.81 -22.76 1.10
N ALA A 93 9.23 -21.51 0.83
CA ALA A 93 10.34 -20.88 1.55
C ALA A 93 10.04 -20.76 3.06
N ALA A 94 8.82 -20.37 3.44
CA ALA A 94 8.42 -20.26 4.84
C ALA A 94 8.45 -21.60 5.58
N ALA A 95 8.17 -22.72 4.90
CA ALA A 95 8.24 -24.07 5.45
C ALA A 95 9.68 -24.60 5.58
N ASN A 96 10.63 -24.05 4.81
CA ASN A 96 12.02 -24.49 4.81
C ASN A 96 12.80 -24.00 6.05
N LYS A 97 13.02 -24.90 7.01
CA LYS A 97 13.76 -24.63 8.26
C LYS A 97 15.28 -24.47 8.08
N SER A 98 15.82 -24.79 6.91
CA SER A 98 17.26 -24.66 6.62
C SER A 98 17.67 -23.28 6.10
N LEU A 99 16.70 -22.41 5.78
CA LEU A 99 16.99 -21.05 5.34
C LEU A 99 17.66 -20.25 6.45
N LYS A 100 18.79 -19.62 6.11
CA LYS A 100 19.46 -18.66 7.00
C LYS A 100 18.58 -17.42 7.14
N SER A 101 18.26 -17.01 8.37
CA SER A 101 17.43 -15.81 8.62
C SER A 101 18.00 -14.51 8.05
N SER A 102 19.30 -14.45 7.77
CA SER A 102 19.98 -13.29 7.17
C SER A 102 19.92 -13.24 5.64
N SER A 103 19.55 -14.35 4.95
CA SER A 103 19.36 -14.33 3.50
C SER A 103 18.07 -13.61 3.14
N ASP A 104 17.96 -13.09 1.91
CA ASP A 104 16.75 -12.37 1.50
C ASP A 104 15.51 -13.27 1.50
N GLN A 105 15.66 -14.53 1.08
CA GLN A 105 14.61 -15.54 1.23
C GLN A 105 14.23 -15.79 2.69
N GLY A 106 15.21 -15.88 3.58
CA GLY A 106 14.99 -16.03 5.03
C GLY A 106 14.25 -14.84 5.63
N LYS A 107 14.59 -13.60 5.22
CA LYS A 107 13.90 -12.37 5.64
C LYS A 107 12.45 -12.37 5.18
N ALA A 108 12.19 -12.67 3.89
CA ALA A 108 10.83 -12.74 3.35
C ALA A 108 9.98 -13.81 4.06
N ALA A 109 10.55 -15.00 4.28
CA ALA A 109 9.92 -16.07 5.04
C ALA A 109 9.63 -15.67 6.49
N ASN A 110 10.56 -14.98 7.16
CA ASN A 110 10.37 -14.49 8.52
C ASN A 110 9.25 -13.43 8.58
N LEU A 111 9.26 -12.46 7.67
CA LEU A 111 8.22 -11.43 7.59
C LEU A 111 6.85 -12.05 7.34
N TYR A 112 6.74 -13.01 6.41
CA TYR A 112 5.50 -13.77 6.17
C TYR A 112 5.00 -14.43 7.46
N ARG A 113 5.87 -15.18 8.17
CA ARG A 113 5.48 -15.84 9.43
C ARG A 113 5.03 -14.84 10.51
N THR A 114 5.70 -13.70 10.62
CA THR A 114 5.30 -12.63 11.56
C THR A 114 3.91 -12.07 11.24
N ILE A 115 3.58 -11.86 9.97
CA ILE A 115 2.25 -11.37 9.56
C ILE A 115 1.16 -12.42 9.85
N MET A 116 1.47 -13.69 9.63
CA MET A 116 0.56 -14.82 9.84
C MET A 116 0.33 -15.14 11.33
N ASP A 117 1.26 -14.79 12.23
CA ASP A 117 1.13 -15.02 13.68
C ASP A 117 0.17 -14.03 14.35
N THR A 118 -1.12 -14.25 14.13
CA THR A 118 -2.19 -13.46 14.75
C THR A 118 -2.28 -13.66 16.26
N VAL A 119 -1.82 -14.79 16.79
CA VAL A 119 -1.84 -15.07 18.23
C VAL A 119 -0.89 -14.12 18.97
N ALA A 120 0.36 -14.01 18.51
CA ALA A 120 1.32 -13.08 19.10
C ALA A 120 0.89 -11.63 18.90
N ARG A 121 0.40 -11.27 17.71
CA ARG A 121 -0.10 -9.91 17.41
C ARG A 121 -1.28 -9.52 18.31
N ASN A 122 -2.25 -10.41 18.50
CA ASN A 122 -3.42 -10.16 19.36
C ASN A 122 -3.02 -10.04 20.82
N LYS A 123 -2.07 -10.86 21.28
CA LYS A 123 -1.52 -10.74 22.64
C LYS A 123 -0.79 -9.41 22.85
N ALA A 124 -0.04 -8.93 21.85
CA ALA A 124 0.69 -7.67 21.94
C ALA A 124 -0.25 -6.44 21.93
N GLY A 125 -1.34 -6.50 21.16
CA GLY A 125 -2.32 -5.43 21.03
C GLY A 125 -1.65 -4.11 20.64
N ILE A 126 -1.93 -3.03 21.39
CA ILE A 126 -1.32 -1.71 21.18
C ILE A 126 0.02 -1.50 21.89
N THR A 127 0.57 -2.52 22.57
CA THR A 127 1.81 -2.39 23.34
C THR A 127 2.97 -1.82 22.52
N PRO A 128 3.18 -2.21 21.25
CA PRO A 128 4.23 -1.63 20.41
C PRO A 128 4.12 -0.11 20.20
N LEU A 129 2.94 0.48 20.34
CA LEU A 129 2.74 1.93 20.17
C LEU A 129 3.15 2.75 21.41
N LYS A 130 3.24 2.13 22.59
CA LYS A 130 3.44 2.85 23.86
C LYS A 130 4.67 3.78 23.87
N PRO A 131 5.86 3.37 23.38
CA PRO A 131 7.02 4.27 23.36
C PRO A 131 6.77 5.54 22.54
N TYR A 132 6.10 5.41 21.39
CA TYR A 132 5.78 6.53 20.51
C TYR A 132 4.68 7.42 21.08
N LEU A 133 3.65 6.84 21.72
CA LEU A 133 2.62 7.60 22.43
C LEU A 133 3.20 8.44 23.58
N THR A 134 4.19 7.91 24.31
CA THR A 134 4.92 8.66 25.34
C THR A 134 5.62 9.87 24.75
N LYS A 135 6.31 9.72 23.61
CA LYS A 135 6.97 10.82 22.91
C LYS A 135 5.96 11.89 22.43
N ILE A 136 4.83 11.47 21.86
CA ILE A 136 3.74 12.37 21.46
C ILE A 136 3.22 13.17 22.67
N ASN A 137 2.99 12.50 23.80
CA ASN A 137 2.48 13.15 25.01
C ASN A 137 3.45 14.20 25.57
N ALA A 138 4.75 14.04 25.34
CA ALA A 138 5.79 14.95 25.80
C ALA A 138 5.92 16.25 24.99
N VAL A 139 5.22 16.36 23.85
CA VAL A 139 5.19 17.59 23.02
C VAL A 139 4.53 18.73 23.79
N LYS A 140 5.12 19.92 23.78
CA LYS A 140 4.67 21.09 24.55
C LYS A 140 4.63 22.39 23.74
N ASP A 141 5.28 22.40 22.59
CA ASP A 141 5.50 23.57 21.75
C ASP A 141 5.99 23.12 20.36
N VAL A 142 6.19 24.09 19.46
CA VAL A 142 6.69 23.81 18.11
C VAL A 142 8.10 23.18 18.12
N LYS A 143 8.95 23.53 19.09
CA LYS A 143 10.32 23.01 19.18
C LYS A 143 10.35 21.51 19.51
N SER A 144 9.55 21.10 20.48
CA SER A 144 9.39 19.68 20.87
C SER A 144 8.60 18.89 19.82
N LEU A 145 7.63 19.51 19.14
CA LEU A 145 6.99 18.92 17.97
C LEU A 145 8.02 18.65 16.87
N GLN A 146 8.81 19.65 16.50
CA GLN A 146 9.85 19.51 15.47
C GLN A 146 10.86 18.42 15.84
N ALA A 147 11.31 18.37 17.09
CA ALA A 147 12.23 17.33 17.55
C ALA A 147 11.64 15.93 17.34
N LEU A 148 10.35 15.74 17.67
CA LEU A 148 9.65 14.49 17.45
C LEU A 148 9.48 14.17 15.95
N LEU A 149 9.07 15.15 15.13
CA LEU A 149 8.92 14.92 13.68
C LEU A 149 10.26 14.56 13.03
N THR A 150 11.36 15.19 13.47
CA THR A 150 12.72 14.87 13.02
C THR A 150 13.10 13.44 13.41
N GLU A 151 12.84 13.04 14.65
CA GLU A 151 13.13 11.68 15.13
C GLU A 151 12.30 10.61 14.39
N MET A 152 11.05 10.93 14.05
CA MET A 152 10.14 9.98 13.44
C MET A 152 10.24 9.90 11.92
N GLU A 153 10.87 10.86 11.23
CA GLU A 153 10.97 10.85 9.76
C GLU A 153 11.57 9.55 9.21
N PRO A 154 12.70 9.02 9.74
CA PRO A 154 13.27 7.75 9.27
C PRO A 154 12.39 6.53 9.56
N GLU A 155 11.52 6.64 10.57
CA GLU A 155 10.54 5.61 10.97
C GLU A 155 9.20 5.75 10.21
N GLY A 156 9.21 6.52 9.12
CA GLY A 156 8.05 6.75 8.24
C GLY A 156 7.26 8.01 8.54
N GLY A 157 7.64 8.83 9.51
CA GLY A 157 7.06 10.14 9.82
C GLY A 157 5.74 10.10 10.62
N LEU A 158 5.36 11.24 11.19
CA LEU A 158 4.21 11.38 12.10
C LEU A 158 3.18 12.44 11.66
N GLY A 159 3.14 12.77 10.36
CA GLY A 159 2.19 13.71 9.76
C GLY A 159 2.76 15.11 9.56
N PHE A 160 1.88 16.09 9.29
CA PHE A 160 2.17 17.51 8.98
C PHE A 160 2.95 17.76 7.69
N MET A 161 4.14 17.18 7.54
CA MET A 161 5.00 17.28 6.36
C MET A 161 5.87 16.03 6.23
N GLY A 162 6.58 15.90 5.12
CA GLY A 162 7.62 14.88 4.96
C GLY A 162 8.71 15.34 4.00
N ALA A 163 9.87 14.72 4.12
CA ALA A 163 11.02 14.96 3.26
C ALA A 163 11.46 13.68 2.55
N GLY A 164 11.87 13.83 1.29
CA GLY A 164 12.33 12.72 0.47
C GLY A 164 13.47 13.14 -0.45
N VAL A 165 14.18 12.16 -0.97
CA VAL A 165 15.22 12.35 -1.98
C VAL A 165 14.77 11.67 -3.26
N GLY A 166 14.84 12.39 -4.37
CA GLY A 166 14.50 11.88 -5.69
C GLY A 166 15.34 12.54 -6.76
N VAL A 167 15.16 12.10 -8.00
CA VAL A 167 15.79 12.72 -9.18
C VAL A 167 15.22 14.12 -9.41
N ASP A 168 16.06 15.10 -9.71
CA ASP A 168 15.60 16.45 -10.04
C ASP A 168 14.86 16.44 -11.38
N ALA A 169 13.61 16.94 -11.39
CA ALA A 169 12.76 16.93 -12.58
C ALA A 169 13.31 17.79 -13.74
N LYS A 170 14.24 18.70 -13.49
CA LYS A 170 14.92 19.50 -14.53
C LYS A 170 16.38 19.15 -14.75
N ASP A 171 16.93 18.23 -13.96
CA ASP A 171 18.28 17.70 -14.13
C ASP A 171 18.32 16.24 -13.66
N SER A 172 18.11 15.31 -14.57
CA SER A 172 18.02 13.89 -14.23
C SER A 172 19.33 13.26 -13.78
N ASN A 173 20.46 13.98 -13.82
CA ASN A 173 21.77 13.49 -13.39
C ASN A 173 22.05 13.76 -11.90
N ARG A 174 21.15 14.46 -11.20
CA ARG A 174 21.30 14.77 -9.77
C ARG A 174 20.07 14.36 -8.97
N HIS A 175 20.32 14.10 -7.70
CA HIS A 175 19.27 13.99 -6.70
C HIS A 175 19.02 15.34 -6.04
N VAL A 176 17.78 15.57 -5.61
CA VAL A 176 17.37 16.76 -4.89
C VAL A 176 16.45 16.36 -3.74
N VAL A 177 16.50 17.13 -2.64
CA VAL A 177 15.57 16.98 -1.53
C VAL A 177 14.24 17.62 -1.92
N SER A 178 13.13 16.95 -1.64
CA SER A 178 11.80 17.51 -1.74
C SER A 178 11.11 17.53 -0.39
N VAL A 179 10.35 18.59 -0.11
CA VAL A 179 9.48 18.69 1.07
C VAL A 179 8.04 18.90 0.62
N GLY A 180 7.09 18.29 1.30
CA GLY A 180 5.68 18.39 0.95
C GLY A 180 4.71 18.15 2.08
N PRO A 181 3.40 18.25 1.78
CA PRO A 181 2.35 18.05 2.76
C PRO A 181 2.38 16.65 3.36
N GLY A 182 2.10 16.56 4.66
CA GLY A 182 1.99 15.29 5.37
C GLY A 182 0.69 14.53 5.08
N SER A 183 0.55 13.37 5.70
CA SER A 183 -0.63 12.51 5.58
C SER A 183 -1.91 13.16 6.11
N LEU A 184 -3.04 12.82 5.48
CA LEU A 184 -4.38 13.04 6.00
C LEU A 184 -5.07 11.69 6.17
N GLY A 185 -6.09 11.62 7.01
CA GLY A 185 -6.85 10.38 7.21
C GLY A 185 -7.71 9.98 6.02
N LEU A 186 -8.34 10.90 5.30
CA LEU A 186 -9.15 10.61 4.12
C LEU A 186 -8.29 10.65 2.84
N PRO A 187 -8.67 9.90 1.79
CA PRO A 187 -7.80 9.63 0.65
C PRO A 187 -7.43 10.85 -0.20
N ASP A 188 -8.19 11.94 -0.10
CA ASP A 188 -8.03 13.09 -0.97
C ASP A 188 -8.50 14.39 -0.31
N ARG A 189 -7.94 15.52 -0.76
CA ARG A 189 -8.29 16.87 -0.30
C ARG A 189 -9.79 17.13 -0.37
N ASP A 190 -10.43 16.72 -1.47
CA ASP A 190 -11.81 17.13 -1.74
C ASP A 190 -12.81 16.54 -0.74
N TYR A 191 -12.49 15.39 -0.13
CA TYR A 191 -13.28 14.84 0.98
C TYR A 191 -13.37 15.79 2.18
N TYR A 192 -12.40 16.69 2.37
CA TYR A 192 -12.39 17.64 3.47
C TYR A 192 -13.10 18.95 3.13
N VAL A 193 -12.91 19.43 1.90
CA VAL A 193 -13.26 20.80 1.54
C VAL A 193 -14.55 20.92 0.73
N SER A 194 -15.00 19.82 0.12
CA SER A 194 -16.19 19.82 -0.73
C SER A 194 -17.47 19.82 0.11
N ASP A 195 -18.47 20.54 -0.39
CA ASP A 195 -19.81 20.64 0.19
C ASP A 195 -20.81 19.62 -0.37
N ASP A 196 -20.37 18.75 -1.28
CA ASP A 196 -21.21 17.70 -1.83
C ASP A 196 -21.65 16.68 -0.76
N ALA A 197 -22.79 16.03 -1.01
CA ALA A 197 -23.42 15.14 -0.05
C ALA A 197 -22.56 13.92 0.31
N ASP A 198 -21.86 13.32 -0.67
CA ASP A 198 -21.01 12.15 -0.41
C ASP A 198 -19.82 12.53 0.47
N SER A 199 -19.15 13.65 0.18
CA SER A 199 -18.04 14.15 1.00
C SER A 199 -18.48 14.46 2.43
N LYS A 200 -19.65 15.08 2.62
CA LYS A 200 -20.23 15.32 3.96
C LYS A 200 -20.49 14.01 4.70
N GLU A 201 -21.16 13.07 4.06
CA GLU A 201 -21.44 11.74 4.64
C GLU A 201 -20.15 10.99 4.99
N LYS A 202 -19.13 11.00 4.11
CA LYS A 202 -17.84 10.37 4.38
C LYS A 202 -17.11 11.02 5.56
N ARG A 203 -17.17 12.35 5.72
CA ARG A 203 -16.58 13.03 6.90
C ARG A 203 -17.26 12.62 8.20
N GLU A 204 -18.59 12.47 8.20
CA GLU A 204 -19.32 11.99 9.38
C GLU A 204 -18.93 10.56 9.74
N LYS A 205 -18.88 9.65 8.75
CA LYS A 205 -18.43 8.27 8.95
C LYS A 205 -16.96 8.20 9.38
N TYR A 206 -16.14 9.12 8.89
CA TYR A 206 -14.73 9.23 9.28
C TYR A 206 -14.57 9.58 10.76
N VAL A 207 -15.34 10.55 11.27
CA VAL A 207 -15.34 10.89 12.70
C VAL A 207 -15.72 9.68 13.56
N LEU A 208 -16.74 8.92 13.15
CA LEU A 208 -17.14 7.70 13.84
C LEU A 208 -16.03 6.64 13.83
N HIS A 209 -15.35 6.48 12.69
CA HIS A 209 -14.22 5.58 12.57
C HIS A 209 -13.05 5.98 13.47
N VAL A 210 -12.61 7.24 13.41
CA VAL A 210 -11.52 7.75 14.26
C VAL A 210 -11.88 7.58 15.74
N ALA A 211 -13.11 7.89 16.15
CA ALA A 211 -13.56 7.68 17.52
C ALA A 211 -13.51 6.20 17.92
N LYS A 212 -13.99 5.28 17.07
CA LYS A 212 -13.87 3.82 17.29
C LYS A 212 -12.42 3.40 17.48
N MET A 213 -11.51 3.94 16.65
CA MET A 213 -10.09 3.61 16.71
C MET A 213 -9.41 4.14 17.97
N LEU A 214 -9.72 5.38 18.38
CA LEU A 214 -9.17 5.96 19.60
C LEU A 214 -9.53 5.19 20.86
N LYS A 215 -10.65 4.44 20.88
CA LYS A 215 -10.98 3.55 22.00
C LYS A 215 -9.92 2.47 22.24
N PHE A 216 -9.22 2.00 21.20
CA PHE A 216 -8.10 1.07 21.36
C PHE A 216 -6.90 1.70 22.10
N LEU A 217 -6.82 3.03 22.15
CA LEU A 217 -5.82 3.77 22.93
C LEU A 217 -6.33 4.10 24.36
N GLY A 218 -7.52 3.62 24.74
CA GLY A 218 -8.08 3.79 26.08
C GLY A 218 -9.02 4.99 26.24
N TYR A 219 -9.36 5.71 25.15
CA TYR A 219 -10.32 6.81 25.21
C TYR A 219 -11.74 6.31 25.49
N LYS A 220 -12.48 7.03 26.34
CA LYS A 220 -13.92 6.79 26.58
C LYS A 220 -14.75 7.35 25.43
N ASP A 221 -15.96 6.86 25.22
CA ASP A 221 -16.80 7.19 24.05
C ASP A 221 -16.96 8.70 23.80
N LYS A 222 -17.32 9.47 24.83
CA LYS A 222 -17.47 10.94 24.71
C LYS A 222 -16.16 11.61 24.30
N GLU A 223 -15.07 11.27 24.99
CA GLU A 223 -13.75 11.85 24.74
C GLU A 223 -13.23 11.46 23.35
N ALA A 224 -13.39 10.20 22.94
CA ALA A 224 -13.02 9.72 21.62
C ALA A 224 -13.74 10.49 20.51
N GLY A 225 -15.04 10.77 20.69
CA GLY A 225 -15.82 11.58 19.75
C GLY A 225 -15.37 13.04 19.67
N GLU A 226 -15.01 13.65 20.80
CA GLU A 226 -14.47 15.01 20.83
C GLU A 226 -13.10 15.10 20.16
N GLN A 227 -12.20 14.14 20.43
CA GLN A 227 -10.88 14.06 19.80
C GLN A 227 -11.00 13.83 18.29
N ALA A 228 -11.89 12.93 17.85
CA ALA A 228 -12.13 12.68 16.42
C ALA A 228 -12.57 13.94 15.66
N LYS A 229 -13.44 14.76 16.26
CA LYS A 229 -13.86 16.04 15.66
C LYS A 229 -12.71 17.05 15.57
N LYS A 230 -11.85 17.12 16.59
CA LYS A 230 -10.64 17.97 16.56
C LYS A 230 -9.67 17.54 15.47
N ILE A 231 -9.46 16.22 15.34
CA ILE A 231 -8.63 15.64 14.29
C ILE A 231 -9.16 16.02 12.91
N LEU A 232 -10.47 15.82 12.66
CA LEU A 232 -11.07 16.20 11.38
C LEU A 232 -10.91 17.70 11.11
N ALA A 233 -11.12 18.57 12.11
CA ALA A 233 -10.97 20.02 11.95
C ALA A 233 -9.52 20.42 11.59
N LEU A 234 -8.52 19.84 12.26
CA LEU A 234 -7.11 20.09 11.96
C LEU A 234 -6.73 19.56 10.57
N GLU A 235 -7.15 18.34 10.22
CA GLU A 235 -6.94 17.77 8.89
C GLU A 235 -7.60 18.61 7.79
N THR A 236 -8.78 19.17 8.05
CA THR A 236 -9.49 20.05 7.12
C THR A 236 -8.71 21.35 6.90
N ALA A 237 -8.18 21.95 7.98
CA ALA A 237 -7.35 23.14 7.88
C ALA A 237 -6.04 22.88 7.10
N MET A 238 -5.45 21.69 7.25
CA MET A 238 -4.29 21.25 6.47
C MET A 238 -4.65 20.86 5.02
N ALA A 239 -5.89 20.45 4.74
CA ALA A 239 -6.33 20.10 3.39
C ALA A 239 -6.62 21.34 2.53
N GLN A 240 -7.20 22.38 3.12
CA GLN A 240 -7.58 23.62 2.41
C GLN A 240 -6.51 24.22 1.49
N PRO A 241 -5.24 24.41 1.92
CA PRO A 241 -4.22 25.03 1.07
C PRO A 241 -3.60 24.09 0.02
N ARG A 242 -3.95 22.79 0.04
CA ARG A 242 -3.37 21.80 -0.87
C ARG A 242 -3.89 21.97 -2.29
N LEU A 243 -3.06 21.57 -3.25
CA LEU A 243 -3.46 21.49 -4.66
C LEU A 243 -4.62 20.52 -4.84
N ASP A 244 -5.60 20.91 -5.66
CA ASP A 244 -6.69 20.01 -6.06
C ASP A 244 -6.22 18.95 -7.08
N ARG A 245 -7.13 18.04 -7.49
CA ARG A 245 -6.83 16.96 -8.44
C ARG A 245 -6.37 17.46 -9.82
N VAL A 246 -6.88 18.59 -10.29
CA VAL A 246 -6.51 19.17 -11.59
C VAL A 246 -5.13 19.81 -11.48
N GLU A 247 -4.90 20.60 -10.43
CA GLU A 247 -3.64 21.29 -10.21
C GLU A 247 -2.48 20.32 -10.00
N ARG A 248 -2.67 19.22 -9.26
CA ARG A 248 -1.63 18.20 -9.02
C ARG A 248 -1.15 17.50 -10.30
N ARG A 249 -1.92 17.55 -11.40
CA ARG A 249 -1.51 16.99 -12.70
C ARG A 249 -0.52 17.90 -13.43
N ASP A 250 -0.47 19.18 -13.10
CA ASP A 250 0.55 20.09 -13.62
C ASP A 250 1.83 20.00 -12.78
N ARG A 251 2.81 19.24 -13.28
CA ARG A 251 4.10 19.03 -12.61
C ARG A 251 4.83 20.35 -12.29
N ARG A 252 4.57 21.42 -13.04
CA ARG A 252 5.18 22.74 -12.80
C ARG A 252 4.71 23.34 -11.47
N LYS A 253 3.46 23.10 -11.06
CA LYS A 253 2.92 23.56 -9.78
C LYS A 253 3.58 22.89 -8.58
N SER A 254 4.08 21.66 -8.76
CA SER A 254 4.83 20.92 -7.74
C SER A 254 6.35 21.12 -7.77
N TYR A 255 6.87 21.86 -8.75
CA TYR A 255 8.30 22.08 -8.90
C TYR A 255 8.66 23.52 -8.50
N ASN A 256 8.83 23.75 -7.21
CA ASN A 256 9.19 25.06 -6.64
C ASN A 256 10.56 24.95 -5.97
N PRO A 257 11.66 24.95 -6.74
CA PRO A 257 13.01 24.92 -6.18
C PRO A 257 13.27 26.19 -5.36
N MET A 258 13.83 26.01 -4.18
CA MET A 258 14.25 27.10 -3.31
C MET A 258 15.48 26.70 -2.51
N THR A 259 16.21 27.69 -2.02
CA THR A 259 17.24 27.51 -1.00
C THR A 259 16.62 27.18 0.35
N VAL A 260 17.39 26.58 1.26
CA VAL A 260 16.93 26.35 2.65
C VAL A 260 16.58 27.68 3.35
N ALA A 261 17.27 28.77 3.02
CA ALA A 261 16.98 30.09 3.57
C ALA A 261 15.62 30.64 3.09
N GLU A 262 15.21 30.38 1.85
CA GLU A 262 13.88 30.75 1.35
C GLU A 262 12.78 29.90 1.98
N LEU A 263 13.02 28.59 2.16
CA LEU A 263 12.11 27.71 2.90
C LEU A 263 11.94 28.19 4.35
N GLN A 264 13.04 28.60 4.99
CA GLN A 264 13.02 29.17 6.33
C GLN A 264 12.17 30.46 6.42
N LYS A 265 12.14 31.28 5.36
CA LYS A 265 11.26 32.45 5.29
C LYS A 265 9.80 32.08 5.06
N LEU A 266 9.55 31.00 4.31
CA LEU A 266 8.21 30.50 3.99
C LEU A 266 7.50 29.90 5.22
N MET A 267 8.27 29.17 6.05
CA MET A 267 7.80 28.52 7.27
C MET A 267 8.80 28.80 8.43
N PRO A 268 8.77 30.03 8.99
CA PRO A 268 9.73 30.47 10.00
C PRO A 268 9.62 29.78 11.36
N SER A 269 8.49 29.14 11.69
CA SER A 269 8.32 28.46 12.98
C SER A 269 9.08 27.13 13.08
N PHE A 270 9.70 26.65 11.99
CA PHE A 270 10.39 25.37 11.92
C PHE A 270 11.87 25.58 11.53
N ASP A 271 12.80 25.02 12.28
CA ASP A 271 14.24 25.11 12.00
C ASP A 271 14.65 24.05 10.98
N TRP A 272 14.67 24.44 9.70
CA TRP A 272 14.89 23.51 8.60
C TRP A 272 16.30 22.92 8.55
N ASN A 273 17.31 23.70 8.93
CA ASN A 273 18.69 23.19 8.99
C ASN A 273 18.81 22.08 10.04
N LYS A 274 18.21 22.28 11.21
CA LYS A 274 18.19 21.26 12.27
C LYS A 274 17.38 20.05 11.86
N TYR A 275 16.23 20.23 11.21
CA TYR A 275 15.43 19.12 10.71
C TYR A 275 16.22 18.28 9.69
N PHE A 276 16.77 18.90 8.63
CA PHE A 276 17.54 18.18 7.62
C PHE A 276 18.75 17.46 8.21
N THR A 277 19.52 18.11 9.09
CA THR A 277 20.65 17.47 9.76
C THR A 277 20.20 16.29 10.62
N GLY A 278 19.09 16.45 11.36
CA GLY A 278 18.58 15.43 12.27
C GLY A 278 18.01 14.19 11.57
N ILE A 279 17.45 14.35 10.36
CA ILE A 279 17.02 13.20 9.53
C ILE A 279 18.16 12.60 8.70
N GLY A 280 19.39 13.12 8.83
CA GLY A 280 20.60 12.57 8.21
C GLY A 280 21.02 13.23 6.90
N PHE A 281 20.39 14.33 6.48
CA PHE A 281 20.78 15.08 5.29
C PHE A 281 21.91 16.06 5.65
N LYS A 282 23.13 15.72 5.22
CA LYS A 282 24.35 16.47 5.61
C LYS A 282 24.52 17.82 4.91
N LYS A 283 24.10 17.93 3.65
CA LYS A 283 24.21 19.16 2.85
C LYS A 283 22.99 19.29 1.95
N VAL A 284 22.19 20.33 2.18
CA VAL A 284 20.98 20.61 1.41
C VAL A 284 21.09 22.04 0.88
N ASP A 285 21.48 22.18 -0.38
CA ASP A 285 21.64 23.49 -1.02
C ASP A 285 20.34 23.95 -1.71
N THR A 286 19.56 22.98 -2.22
CA THR A 286 18.28 23.21 -2.90
C THR A 286 17.24 22.22 -2.39
N VAL A 287 16.03 22.73 -2.16
CA VAL A 287 14.84 21.95 -1.80
C VAL A 287 13.75 22.23 -2.81
N ILE A 288 13.12 21.18 -3.34
CA ILE A 288 11.87 21.31 -4.08
C ILE A 288 10.71 21.32 -3.09
N VAL A 289 10.07 22.47 -2.88
CA VAL A 289 8.84 22.52 -2.09
C VAL A 289 7.66 22.20 -2.98
N THR A 290 7.04 21.04 -2.75
CA THR A 290 5.99 20.54 -3.63
C THR A 290 4.71 21.35 -3.55
N GLN A 291 4.41 21.98 -2.40
CA GLN A 291 3.22 22.83 -2.21
C GLN A 291 3.53 24.01 -1.28
N PRO A 292 4.03 25.15 -1.78
CA PRO A 292 4.42 26.28 -0.94
C PRO A 292 3.29 26.87 -0.09
N LYS A 293 2.07 26.94 -0.64
CA LYS A 293 0.88 27.43 0.09
C LYS A 293 0.54 26.57 1.31
N ASP A 294 0.71 25.25 1.20
CA ASP A 294 0.51 24.31 2.31
C ASP A 294 1.54 24.55 3.42
N MET A 295 2.81 24.76 3.08
CA MET A 295 3.85 25.08 4.06
C MET A 295 3.58 26.40 4.80
N THR A 296 3.16 27.45 4.08
CA THR A 296 2.77 28.73 4.72
C THR A 296 1.55 28.56 5.64
N ALA A 297 0.54 27.81 5.21
CA ALA A 297 -0.63 27.56 6.04
C ALA A 297 -0.29 26.71 7.28
N LEU A 298 0.57 25.71 7.12
CA LEU A 298 1.07 24.89 8.21
C LEU A 298 1.84 25.73 9.23
N ASP A 299 2.71 26.64 8.79
CA ASP A 299 3.37 27.61 9.67
C ASP A 299 2.36 28.41 10.51
N GLY A 300 1.28 28.90 9.86
CA GLY A 300 0.17 29.57 10.53
C GLY A 300 -0.54 28.69 11.57
N LEU A 301 -0.74 27.41 11.28
CA LEU A 301 -1.32 26.44 12.22
C LEU A 301 -0.40 26.18 13.41
N LEU A 302 0.91 26.10 13.20
CA LEU A 302 1.89 25.92 14.26
C LEU A 302 1.98 27.14 15.19
N LYS A 303 1.88 28.36 14.63
CA LYS A 303 1.87 29.61 15.40
C LYS A 303 0.66 29.75 16.34
N GLN A 304 -0.45 29.07 16.05
CA GLN A 304 -1.61 29.05 16.96
C GLN A 304 -1.33 28.28 18.27
N ASN A 305 -0.25 27.48 18.32
CA ASN A 305 0.20 26.72 19.48
C ASN A 305 -0.89 25.84 20.15
N LYS A 306 -1.78 25.26 19.34
CA LYS A 306 -2.82 24.32 19.78
C LYS A 306 -2.23 22.91 19.97
N VAL A 307 -1.31 22.79 20.92
CA VAL A 307 -0.50 21.58 21.16
C VAL A 307 -1.35 20.32 21.35
N GLU A 308 -2.48 20.41 22.04
CA GLU A 308 -3.34 19.24 22.27
C GLU A 308 -4.02 18.75 20.98
N ASP A 309 -4.32 19.64 20.02
CA ASP A 309 -4.85 19.24 18.71
C ASP A 309 -3.77 18.51 17.89
N TRP A 310 -2.50 18.96 17.99
CA TRP A 310 -1.38 18.28 17.34
C TRP A 310 -1.16 16.87 17.91
N LYS A 311 -1.22 16.72 19.24
CA LYS A 311 -1.12 15.42 19.89
C LYS A 311 -2.25 14.49 19.47
N ALA A 312 -3.48 14.98 19.41
CA ALA A 312 -4.62 14.19 18.96
C ALA A 312 -4.39 13.66 17.53
N TYR A 313 -3.99 14.54 16.61
CA TYR A 313 -3.67 14.18 15.23
C TYR A 313 -2.49 13.20 15.13
N MET A 314 -1.41 13.39 15.89
CA MET A 314 -0.26 12.48 15.87
C MET A 314 -0.58 11.11 16.46
N ARG A 315 -1.37 11.02 17.54
CA ARG A 315 -1.82 9.73 18.11
C ARG A 315 -2.66 8.96 17.09
N TRP A 316 -3.57 9.67 16.41
CA TRP A 316 -4.37 9.10 15.34
C TRP A 316 -3.49 8.67 14.14
N THR A 317 -2.60 9.53 13.67
CA THR A 317 -1.70 9.24 12.54
C THR A 317 -0.83 8.01 12.82
N LEU A 318 -0.27 7.92 14.03
CA LEU A 318 0.47 6.74 14.49
C LEU A 318 -0.39 5.48 14.43
N LEU A 319 -1.57 5.51 15.05
CA LEU A 319 -2.46 4.34 15.10
C LEU A 319 -2.89 3.92 13.69
N ASN A 320 -3.33 4.87 12.86
CA ASN A 320 -3.86 4.61 11.52
C ASN A 320 -2.81 4.00 10.58
N LYS A 321 -1.54 4.44 10.70
CA LYS A 321 -0.43 3.91 9.89
C LYS A 321 0.05 2.54 10.36
N SER A 322 -0.22 2.17 11.60
CA SER A 322 0.24 0.91 12.19
C SER A 322 -0.82 -0.20 12.20
N THR A 323 -2.03 0.02 11.72
CA THR A 323 -3.15 -0.92 11.89
C THR A 323 -2.87 -2.33 11.36
N GLY A 324 -2.21 -2.46 10.21
CA GLY A 324 -1.79 -3.75 9.65
C GLY A 324 -0.70 -4.49 10.45
N LEU A 325 -0.08 -3.82 11.43
CA LEU A 325 0.99 -4.37 12.28
C LEU A 325 0.52 -4.70 13.70
N LEU A 326 -0.72 -4.34 14.07
CA LEU A 326 -1.26 -4.50 15.43
C LEU A 326 -2.18 -5.72 15.52
N SER A 327 -3.10 -5.77 16.48
CA SER A 327 -4.07 -6.86 16.62
C SER A 327 -5.07 -6.90 15.47
N THR A 328 -5.66 -8.08 15.25
CA THR A 328 -6.66 -8.33 14.21
C THR A 328 -7.90 -7.45 14.37
N ASP A 329 -8.30 -7.10 15.59
CA ASP A 329 -9.48 -6.25 15.80
C ASP A 329 -9.25 -4.81 15.35
N ILE A 330 -8.01 -4.30 15.49
CA ILE A 330 -7.60 -2.97 15.02
C ILE A 330 -7.51 -2.97 13.49
N GLU A 331 -6.92 -4.03 12.91
CA GLU A 331 -6.84 -4.25 11.47
C GLU A 331 -8.25 -4.29 10.84
N THR A 332 -9.16 -5.11 11.36
CA THR A 332 -10.55 -5.22 10.89
C THR A 332 -11.29 -3.89 11.01
N ALA A 333 -11.15 -3.16 12.14
CA ALA A 333 -11.81 -1.88 12.31
C ALA A 333 -11.34 -0.81 11.31
N ASN A 334 -10.08 -0.88 10.87
CA ASN A 334 -9.55 -0.06 9.79
C ASN A 334 -10.14 -0.50 8.43
N TRP A 335 -10.10 -1.79 8.13
CA TRP A 335 -10.65 -2.35 6.90
C TRP A 335 -12.13 -1.99 6.69
N ASP A 336 -12.95 -2.09 7.75
CA ASP A 336 -14.37 -1.74 7.74
C ASP A 336 -14.64 -0.31 7.20
N PHE A 337 -13.75 0.62 7.52
CA PHE A 337 -13.88 2.00 7.06
C PHE A 337 -13.27 2.17 5.68
N TYR A 338 -11.97 1.90 5.52
CA TYR A 338 -11.25 2.26 4.29
C TYR A 338 -11.57 1.39 3.09
N SER A 339 -11.86 0.10 3.31
CA SER A 339 -12.17 -0.83 2.22
C SER A 339 -13.67 -0.94 2.02
N LYS A 340 -14.42 -1.21 3.10
CA LYS A 340 -15.87 -1.40 2.99
C LYS A 340 -16.64 -0.08 2.87
N THR A 341 -16.47 0.84 3.82
CA THR A 341 -17.26 2.09 3.84
C THR A 341 -16.87 3.07 2.74
N LEU A 342 -15.58 3.22 2.43
CA LEU A 342 -15.11 4.16 1.40
C LEU A 342 -15.14 3.57 -0.01
N ARG A 343 -14.87 2.27 -0.18
CA ARG A 343 -14.66 1.64 -1.50
C ARG A 343 -15.67 0.55 -1.85
N GLY A 344 -16.61 0.23 -0.97
CA GLY A 344 -17.67 -0.76 -1.23
C GLY A 344 -17.19 -2.22 -1.22
N ALA A 345 -16.02 -2.52 -0.64
CA ALA A 345 -15.55 -3.90 -0.52
C ALA A 345 -16.52 -4.74 0.32
N LEU A 346 -16.82 -5.96 -0.14
CA LEU A 346 -17.75 -6.86 0.55
C LEU A 346 -17.03 -7.74 1.58
N LYS A 347 -15.82 -8.18 1.24
CA LYS A 347 -15.00 -9.08 2.06
C LYS A 347 -13.53 -8.70 2.00
N GLU A 348 -12.79 -8.97 3.07
CA GLU A 348 -11.34 -8.80 3.10
C GLU A 348 -10.64 -9.91 2.30
N GLU A 349 -9.52 -9.58 1.66
CA GLU A 349 -8.63 -10.57 1.07
C GLU A 349 -8.07 -11.52 2.14
N SER A 350 -7.65 -12.72 1.73
CA SER A 350 -7.03 -13.65 2.67
C SER A 350 -5.71 -13.09 3.23
N ARG A 351 -5.43 -13.38 4.50
CA ARG A 351 -4.26 -12.85 5.20
C ARG A 351 -2.93 -13.20 4.52
N ASP A 352 -2.84 -14.36 3.90
CA ASP A 352 -1.66 -14.81 3.17
C ASP A 352 -1.42 -13.98 1.89
N LYS A 353 -2.48 -13.53 1.20
CA LYS A 353 -2.40 -12.54 0.13
C LYS A 353 -1.96 -11.18 0.65
N ASN A 354 -2.53 -10.70 1.76
CA ASN A 354 -2.10 -9.44 2.39
C ASN A 354 -0.61 -9.50 2.81
N ALA A 355 -0.16 -10.65 3.31
CA ALA A 355 1.24 -10.88 3.66
C ALA A 355 2.15 -10.82 2.42
N LEU A 356 1.74 -11.45 1.31
CA LEU A 356 2.46 -11.36 0.04
C LEU A 356 2.56 -9.90 -0.46
N GLN A 357 1.47 -9.14 -0.42
CA GLN A 357 1.48 -7.73 -0.81
C GLN A 357 2.46 -6.91 0.04
N THR A 358 2.51 -7.17 1.35
CA THR A 358 3.47 -6.50 2.26
C THR A 358 4.92 -6.80 1.89
N ILE A 359 5.22 -8.05 1.51
CA ILE A 359 6.58 -8.48 1.11
C ILE A 359 6.96 -7.89 -0.26
N ASN A 360 6.01 -7.77 -1.18
CA ASN A 360 6.21 -7.13 -2.48
C ASN A 360 6.28 -5.59 -2.38
N GLY A 361 5.79 -5.01 -1.27
CA GLY A 361 5.66 -3.57 -1.10
C GLY A 361 4.54 -2.95 -1.95
N THR A 362 3.44 -3.69 -2.18
CA THR A 362 2.37 -3.33 -3.12
C THR A 362 0.98 -3.21 -2.51
#